data_AF-A0A934ZAP7-F1
#
_entry.id   AF-A0A934ZAP7-F1
#
_cell.length_a   1.000
_cell.length_b   1.000
_cell.length_c   1.000
_cell.angle_alpha   90.00
_cell.angle_beta   90.00
_cell.angle_gamma   90.00
#
_symmetry.space_group_name_H-M   'P 1'
#
loop_
_entity.id
_entity.type
_entity.pdbx_description
1 polymer ?
#
loop_
_entity_poly.entity_id
_entity_poly.type
_entity_poly.pdbx_seq_one_letter_code
_entity_poly.pdbx_strand_id
1 'polypeptide(L)'
;MRIGWIIVASGLLPACSDEGTAAAAASRVFVADERAGTLSVIDDGAAHPVATVDLTEARDGASVRYLPHNVQVSPDGREVWAPPRRRSST
;
A
#
# COMPACT_ATOMS: atom_id res chain seq x y z
N MET A 1 21.00 65.92 -1.52
CA MET A 1 21.09 64.58 -2.15
C MET A 1 21.20 63.56 -1.04
N ARG A 2 20.16 62.76 -0.79
CA ARG A 2 20.15 61.72 0.27
C ARG A 2 19.83 60.40 -0.39
N ILE A 3 20.84 59.53 -0.49
CA ILE A 3 20.72 58.19 -1.05
C ILE A 3 20.27 57.28 0.09
N GLY A 4 19.01 56.83 0.04
CA GLY A 4 18.46 55.88 0.99
C GLY A 4 18.90 54.46 0.63
N TRP A 5 19.34 53.69 1.61
CA TRP A 5 19.65 52.27 1.47
C TRP A 5 18.38 51.45 1.65
N ILE A 6 18.09 50.56 0.69
CA ILE A 6 17.09 49.50 0.85
C ILE A 6 17.82 48.28 1.43
N ILE A 7 17.44 47.87 2.64
CA ILE A 7 17.84 46.56 3.19
C ILE A 7 16.78 45.56 2.76
N VAL A 8 17.14 44.60 1.91
CA VAL A 8 16.30 43.43 1.63
C VAL A 8 16.65 42.37 2.66
N ALA A 9 15.74 42.14 3.62
CA ALA A 9 15.83 41.01 4.53
C ALA A 9 15.32 39.76 3.81
N SER A 10 16.23 38.89 3.38
CA SER A 10 15.91 37.53 2.93
C SER A 10 15.37 36.74 4.12
N GLY A 11 14.05 36.56 4.17
CA GLY A 11 13.40 35.66 5.11
C GLY A 11 13.71 34.21 4.76
N LEU A 12 14.48 33.54 5.62
CA LEU A 12 14.60 32.09 5.60
C LEU A 12 13.30 31.53 6.19
N LEU A 13 12.41 31.00 5.35
CA LEU A 13 11.24 30.27 5.83
C LEU A 13 11.75 28.99 6.52
N PRO A 14 11.35 28.70 7.79
CA PRO A 14 11.61 27.40 8.37
C PRO A 14 10.82 26.37 7.55
N ALA A 15 11.53 25.50 6.83
CA ALA A 15 10.94 24.28 6.30
C ALA A 15 10.47 23.46 7.50
N CYS A 16 9.15 23.47 7.76
CA CYS A 16 8.54 22.57 8.71
C CYS A 16 8.57 21.18 8.05
N SER A 17 9.69 20.48 8.21
CA SER A 17 9.67 19.03 8.07
C SER A 17 8.96 18.52 9.30
N ASP A 18 7.64 18.30 9.20
CA ASP A 18 6.91 17.43 10.12
C ASP A 18 7.42 16.00 9.90
N GLU A 19 8.66 15.73 10.30
CA GLU A 19 9.13 14.37 10.54
C GLU A 19 8.57 13.95 11.89
N GLY A 20 7.23 13.88 11.96
CA GLY A 20 6.57 13.11 12.99
C GLY A 20 7.19 11.72 12.90
N THR A 21 7.86 11.29 13.96
CA THR A 21 8.34 9.91 14.10
C THR A 21 7.17 9.00 13.75
N ALA A 22 7.18 8.45 12.54
CA ALA A 22 6.19 7.49 12.14
C ALA A 22 6.37 6.34 13.14
N ALA A 23 5.38 6.16 14.01
CA ALA A 23 5.31 4.97 14.84
C ALA A 23 5.54 3.80 13.89
N ALA A 24 6.56 2.96 14.16
CA ALA A 24 6.93 1.88 13.28
C ALA A 24 5.65 1.12 12.91
N ALA A 25 5.21 1.27 11.66
CA ALA A 25 3.99 0.62 11.22
C ALA A 25 4.22 -0.87 11.44
N ALA A 26 3.29 -1.54 12.14
CA ALA A 26 3.38 -2.97 12.37
C ALA A 26 3.64 -3.64 11.02
N SER A 27 4.77 -4.34 10.91
CA SER A 27 5.19 -4.92 9.65
C SER A 27 4.26 -6.08 9.31
N ARG A 28 3.79 -6.11 8.07
CA ARG A 28 2.88 -7.12 7.55
C ARG A 28 3.42 -7.74 6.29
N VAL A 29 3.19 -9.04 6.13
CA VAL A 29 3.43 -9.78 4.90
C VAL A 29 2.10 -10.10 4.26
N PHE A 30 1.99 -9.78 2.96
CA PHE A 30 0.84 -10.10 2.14
C PHE A 30 1.21 -11.19 1.15
N VAL A 31 0.47 -12.28 1.13
CA VAL A 31 0.77 -13.46 0.30
C VAL A 31 -0.40 -13.73 -0.63
N ALA A 32 -0.13 -13.65 -1.94
CA ALA A 32 -1.06 -14.08 -2.97
C ALA A 32 -0.99 -15.60 -3.14
N ASP A 33 -2.08 -16.30 -2.84
CA ASP A 33 -2.23 -17.71 -3.17
C ASP A 33 -3.01 -17.83 -4.49
N GLU A 34 -2.27 -17.98 -5.59
CA GLU A 34 -2.84 -18.08 -6.94
C GLU A 34 -3.80 -19.26 -7.06
N ARG A 35 -3.48 -20.40 -6.42
CA ARG A 35 -4.24 -21.64 -6.59
C ARG A 35 -5.52 -21.63 -5.77
N ALA A 36 -5.47 -21.10 -4.55
CA ALA A 36 -6.65 -20.93 -3.70
C ALA A 36 -7.52 -19.76 -4.16
N GLY A 37 -6.96 -18.75 -4.82
CA GLY A 37 -7.65 -17.51 -5.15
C GLY A 37 -7.85 -16.61 -3.94
N THR A 38 -6.86 -16.56 -3.05
CA THR A 38 -6.95 -15.83 -1.78
C THR A 38 -5.75 -14.93 -1.55
N LEU A 39 -5.92 -13.90 -0.72
CA LEU A 39 -4.83 -13.06 -0.19
C LEU A 39 -4.73 -13.24 1.33
N SER A 40 -3.59 -13.71 1.81
CA SER A 40 -3.31 -13.85 3.24
C SER A 40 -2.55 -12.64 3.79
N VAL A 41 -2.91 -12.22 5.01
CA VAL A 41 -2.23 -11.18 5.78
C VAL A 41 -1.58 -11.83 6.98
N ILE A 42 -0.29 -11.59 7.18
CA ILE A 42 0.49 -12.14 8.29
C ILE A 42 1.16 -10.96 8.99
N ASP A 43 0.88 -10.77 10.28
CA ASP A 43 1.57 -9.77 11.10
C ASP A 43 2.96 -10.31 11.52
N ASP A 44 3.90 -9.40 11.81
CA ASP A 44 5.22 -9.78 12.30
C ASP A 44 5.15 -10.67 13.56
N GLY A 45 5.98 -11.72 13.58
CA GLY A 45 5.99 -12.73 14.63
C GLY A 45 4.81 -13.70 14.64
N ALA A 46 3.79 -13.52 13.79
CA ALA A 46 2.67 -14.45 13.71
C ALA A 46 3.07 -15.75 13.00
N ALA A 47 2.75 -16.89 13.61
CA ALA A 47 3.00 -18.21 13.00
C ALA A 47 2.00 -18.56 11.89
N HIS A 48 0.87 -17.87 11.82
CA HIS A 48 -0.22 -18.13 10.88
C HIS A 48 -0.83 -16.80 10.39
N PRO A 49 -1.55 -16.81 9.24
CA PRO A 49 -2.27 -15.62 8.79
C PRO A 49 -3.24 -15.09 9.86
N VAL A 50 -3.19 -13.78 10.06
CA VAL A 50 -4.14 -13.06 10.91
C VAL A 50 -5.43 -12.74 10.15
N ALA A 51 -5.38 -12.75 8.81
CA ALA A 51 -6.55 -12.66 7.94
C ALA A 51 -6.32 -13.38 6.61
N THR A 52 -7.41 -13.82 5.99
CA THR A 52 -7.43 -14.35 4.63
C THR A 52 -8.63 -13.77 3.90
N VAL A 53 -8.39 -13.19 2.72
CA VAL A 53 -9.42 -12.60 1.85
C VAL A 53 -9.67 -13.55 0.69
N ASP A 54 -10.92 -14.00 0.53
CA ASP A 54 -11.36 -14.75 -0.65
C ASP A 54 -11.59 -13.78 -1.82
N LEU A 55 -10.92 -14.03 -2.95
CA LEU A 55 -11.04 -13.24 -4.17
C LEU A 55 -11.97 -13.94 -5.17
N THR A 56 -12.99 -14.64 -4.66
CA THR A 56 -14.09 -15.18 -5.46
C THR A 56 -15.29 -14.24 -5.38
N GLU A 57 -15.81 -13.81 -6.53
CA GLU A 57 -17.03 -13.01 -6.61
C GLU A 57 -18.14 -13.76 -7.36
N ALA A 58 -19.39 -13.44 -7.03
CA ALA A 58 -20.53 -13.85 -7.83
C ALA A 58 -20.77 -12.79 -8.93
N ARG A 59 -20.74 -13.22 -10.19
CA ARG A 59 -20.93 -12.36 -11.35
C ARG A 59 -21.79 -13.07 -12.40
N ASP A 60 -22.88 -12.41 -12.79
CA ASP A 60 -23.82 -12.92 -13.81
C ASP A 60 -24.35 -14.34 -13.52
N GLY A 61 -24.57 -14.66 -12.24
CA GLY A 61 -25.04 -15.98 -11.80
C GLY A 61 -23.96 -17.07 -11.76
N ALA A 62 -22.70 -16.74 -12.05
CA ALA A 62 -21.55 -17.62 -11.96
C ALA A 62 -20.57 -17.16 -10.87
N SER A 63 -19.81 -18.10 -10.30
CA SER A 63 -18.68 -17.77 -9.43
C SER A 63 -17.43 -17.54 -10.27
N VAL A 64 -16.85 -16.35 -10.17
CA VAL A 64 -15.58 -15.99 -10.80
C VAL A 64 -14.51 -15.97 -9.71
N ARG A 65 -13.52 -16.86 -9.83
CA ARG A 65 -12.34 -16.87 -8.94
C ARG A 65 -11.20 -16.13 -9.60
N TYR A 66 -10.71 -15.09 -8.93
CA TYR A 66 -9.48 -14.41 -9.32
C TYR A 66 -8.25 -15.17 -8.83
N LEU A 67 -7.19 -15.16 -9.64
CA LEU A 67 -5.94 -15.89 -9.39
C LEU A 67 -4.81 -14.86 -9.18
N PRO A 68 -4.63 -14.34 -7.95
CA PRO A 68 -3.60 -13.34 -7.70
C PRO A 68 -2.21 -13.99 -7.85
N HIS A 69 -1.30 -13.33 -8.56
CA HIS A 69 0.07 -13.84 -8.71
C HIS A 69 1.13 -12.88 -8.12
N ASN A 70 0.80 -11.59 -8.03
CA ASN A 70 1.68 -10.57 -7.44
C ASN A 70 0.95 -9.81 -6.35
N VAL A 71 1.72 -9.13 -5.51
CA VAL A 71 1.23 -8.16 -4.53
C VAL A 71 2.08 -6.90 -4.61
N GLN A 72 1.44 -5.73 -4.58
CA GLN A 72 2.09 -4.43 -4.41
C GLN A 72 1.47 -3.70 -3.23
N VAL A 73 2.31 -3.11 -2.39
CA VAL A 73 1.89 -2.33 -1.23
C VAL A 73 2.22 -0.86 -1.52
N SER A 74 1.32 0.06 -1.19
CA SER A 74 1.56 1.49 -1.30
C SER A 74 2.70 1.94 -0.38
N PRO A 75 3.44 3.02 -0.70
CA PRO A 75 4.53 3.50 0.16
C PRO A 75 4.09 3.87 1.58
N ASP A 76 2.83 4.27 1.76
CA ASP A 76 2.24 4.59 3.06
C ASP A 76 1.65 3.36 3.77
N GLY A 77 1.70 2.17 3.15
CA GLY A 77 1.22 0.91 3.71
C GLY A 77 -0.29 0.80 3.88
N ARG A 78 -1.08 1.76 3.37
CA ARG A 78 -2.54 1.80 3.53
C ARG A 78 -3.29 0.99 2.48
N GLU A 79 -2.67 0.76 1.33
CA GLU A 79 -3.31 0.07 0.21
C GLU A 79 -2.44 -1.09 -0.28
N VAL A 80 -3.12 -2.16 -0.71
CA VAL A 80 -2.50 -3.36 -1.27
C VAL A 80 -3.25 -3.76 -2.54
N TRP A 81 -2.51 -3.99 -3.62
CA TRP A 81 -3.05 -4.46 -4.88
C TRP A 81 -2.55 -5.86 -5.20
N ALA A 82 -3.47 -6.75 -5.54
CA ALA A 82 -3.19 -8.10 -5.98
C ALA A 82 -3.77 -8.32 -7.38
N PRO A 83 -3.03 -8.01 -8.46
CA PRO A 83 -3.55 -8.12 -9.81
C PRO A 83 -3.84 -9.59 -10.17
N PRO A 84 -5.02 -9.88 -10.73
CA PRO A 84 -5.38 -11.23 -11.10
C PRO A 84 -4.73 -11.64 -12.43
N ARG A 85 -4.38 -12.91 -12.55
CA ARG A 85 -4.09 -13.53 -13.83
C ARG A 85 -5.39 -13.98 -14.49
N ARG A 86 -5.54 -13.70 -15.78
CA ARG A 86 -6.61 -14.29 -16.59
C ARG A 86 -6.14 -15.64 -17.12
N ARG A 87 -6.75 -16.75 -16.68
CA ARG A 87 -6.52 -18.05 -17.32
C ARG A 87 -7.42 -18.15 -18.56
N SER A 88 -6.83 -18.18 -19.75
CA SER A 88 -7.56 -18.63 -20.94
C SER A 88 -7.65 -20.15 -20.90
N SER A 89 -8.86 -20.70 -20.90
CA SER A 89 -9.11 -22.12 -21.15
C SER A 89 -8.90 -22.39 -22.65
N THR A 90 -7.97 -23.29 -22.98
CA THR A 90 -7.92 -23.98 -24.28
C THR A 90 -8.92 -25.12 -24.27
#